data_AF-A0A5E4KZQ6-F1
#
_entry.id   AF-A0A5E4KZQ6-F1
#
_cell.length_a   1.000
_cell.length_b   1.000
_cell.length_c   1.000
_cell.angle_alpha   90.00
_cell.angle_beta   90.00
_cell.angle_gamma   90.00
#
_symmetry.space_group_name_H-M   'P 1'
#
loop_
_entity.id
_entity.type
_entity.pdbx_description
1 polymer ?
#
loop_
_entity_poly.entity_id
_entity_poly.type
_entity_poly.pdbx_seq_one_letter_code
_entity_poly.pdbx_strand_id
1 'polypeptide(L)' 'METNFEGILSELESIVEKLENGQLPLDESLALFERGIKLARECETRLKNAQQKVEILIQENNELKPELFEIKENSTLEK' A
#
# COMPACT_ATOMS: atom_id res chain seq x y z
N MET A 1 17.25 -5.29 -4.38
CA MET A 1 15.77 -5.43 -4.32
C MET A 1 15.20 -4.25 -5.09
N GLU A 2 14.26 -4.52 -5.99
CA GLU A 2 13.72 -3.52 -6.89
C GLU A 2 12.92 -2.47 -6.12
N THR A 3 13.17 -1.19 -6.42
CA THR A 3 12.46 -0.05 -5.84
C THR A 3 11.16 0.25 -6.60
N ASN A 4 10.58 -0.75 -7.27
CA ASN A 4 9.30 -0.67 -7.96
C ASN A 4 8.14 -1.02 -7.01
N PHE A 5 6.91 -0.84 -7.48
CA PHE A 5 5.72 -1.06 -6.66
C PHE A 5 5.64 -2.52 -6.20
N GLU A 6 5.91 -3.45 -7.10
CA GLU A 6 5.87 -4.90 -6.89
C GLU A 6 6.89 -5.34 -5.83
N GLY A 7 8.10 -4.77 -5.85
CA GLY A 7 9.12 -5.05 -4.85
C GLY A 7 8.74 -4.55 -3.46
N ILE A 8 8.14 -3.36 -3.36
CA ILE A 8 7.67 -2.79 -2.08
C ILE A 8 6.50 -3.61 -1.53
N LEU A 9 5.56 -4.00 -2.40
CA LEU A 9 4.42 -4.83 -2.01
C LEU A 9 4.89 -6.19 -1.51
N SER A 10 5.81 -6.85 -2.22
CA SER A 10 6.37 -8.14 -1.81
C SER A 10 7.13 -8.05 -0.47
N GLU A 11 7.87 -6.96 -0.23
CA GLU A 11 8.53 -6.74 1.06
C GLU A 11 7.50 -6.58 2.19
N LEU A 12 6.43 -5.83 1.95
CA LEU A 12 5.34 -5.63 2.91
C LEU A 12 4.64 -6.95 3.23
N GLU A 13 4.33 -7.77 2.23
CA GLU A 13 3.73 -9.10 2.41
C GLU A 13 4.62 -10.00 3.27
N SER A 14 5.94 -10.03 3.01
CA SER A 14 6.89 -10.80 3.82
C SER A 14 6.96 -10.32 5.27
N ILE A 15 6.83 -9.01 5.50
CA ILE A 15 6.78 -8.44 6.86
C ILE A 15 5.51 -8.88 7.58
N VAL A 16 4.36 -8.82 6.91
CA VAL A 16 3.07 -9.27 7.47
C VAL A 16 3.15 -10.74 7.85
N GLU A 17 3.63 -11.60 6.95
CA GLU A 17 3.81 -13.03 7.21
C GLU A 17 4.70 -13.29 8.45
N LYS A 18 5.81 -12.56 8.58
CA LYS A 18 6.70 -12.67 9.74
C LYS A 18 6.05 -12.24 11.05
N LEU A 19 5.24 -11.18 11.02
CA LEU A 19 4.51 -10.69 12.19
C LEU A 19 3.40 -11.67 12.60
N GLU A 20 2.67 -12.24 11.63
CA GLU A 20 1.61 -13.22 11.86
C GLU A 20 2.14 -14.54 12.45
N ASN A 21 3.36 -14.93 12.10
CA ASN A 21 4.01 -16.12 12.66
C ASN A 21 4.27 -16.03 14.18
N GLY A 22 4.32 -14.82 14.76
CA GLY A 22 4.34 -14.60 16.22
C GLY A 22 5.57 -15.13 16.97
N GLN A 23 6.62 -15.56 16.27
CA GLN A 23 7.83 -16.16 16.85
C GLN A 23 8.96 -15.17 17.11
N LEU A 24 8.72 -13.89 16.85
CA LEU A 24 9.75 -12.85 16.94
C LEU A 24 9.82 -12.23 18.33
N PRO A 25 11.02 -11.83 18.80
CA PRO A 25 11.16 -10.94 19.94
C PRO A 25 10.36 -9.65 19.76
N LEU A 26 9.96 -9.02 20.87
CA LEU A 26 9.18 -7.78 20.86
C LEU A 26 9.88 -6.66 20.08
N ASP A 27 11.18 -6.47 20.30
CA ASP A 27 11.96 -5.41 19.63
C ASP A 27 12.01 -5.61 18.11
N GLU A 28 12.16 -6.86 17.65
CA GLU A 28 12.13 -7.19 16.22
C GLU A 28 10.73 -7.00 15.63
N SER A 29 9.69 -7.39 16.36
CA SER A 29 8.30 -7.19 15.95
C SER A 29 7.97 -5.70 15.78
N LEU A 30 8.43 -4.85 16.70
CA LEU A 30 8.26 -3.40 16.60
C LEU A 30 9.01 -2.81 15.39
N ALA A 31 10.24 -3.25 15.15
CA ALA A 31 11.02 -2.81 13.99
C ALA A 31 10.36 -3.20 12.66
N LEU A 32 9.85 -4.43 12.55
CA LEU A 32 9.12 -4.90 11.39
C LEU A 32 7.80 -4.15 11.21
N PHE A 33 7.08 -3.88 12.29
CA PHE A 33 5.84 -3.09 12.24
C PHE A 33 6.09 -1.68 11.70
N GLU A 34 7.10 -0.97 12.23
CA GLU A 34 7.48 0.36 11.72
C GLU A 34 7.87 0.33 10.24
N ARG A 35 8.60 -0.70 9.82
CA ARG A 35 8.96 -0.89 8.41
C ARG A 35 7.72 -1.14 7.55
N GLY A 36 6.80 -2.00 8.00
CA GLY A 36 5.54 -2.28 7.32
C GLY A 36 4.70 -1.03 7.11
N ILE A 37 4.57 -0.17 8.13
CA ILE A 37 3.87 1.12 8.01
C ILE A 37 4.52 2.04 6.96
N LYS A 38 5.86 2.09 6.92
CA LYS A 38 6.57 2.90 5.92
C LYS A 38 6.31 2.40 4.49
N LEU A 39 6.38 1.08 4.28
CA LEU A 39 6.14 0.46 2.98
C LEU A 39 4.67 0.65 2.53
N ALA A 40 3.71 0.48 3.43
CA ALA A 40 2.29 0.69 3.15
C ALA A 40 2.02 2.12 2.65
N ARG A 41 2.58 3.13 3.33
CA ARG A 41 2.48 4.54 2.91
C ARG A 41 3.14 4.80 1.55
N GLU A 42 4.25 4.10 1.27
CA GLU A 42 4.92 4.22 -0.02
C GLU A 42 4.07 3.61 -1.15
N CYS A 43 3.46 2.45 -0.93
CA CYS A 43 2.48 1.86 -1.84
C CYS A 43 1.33 2.82 -2.13
N GLU A 44 0.71 3.38 -1.09
CA GLU A 44 -0.40 4.34 -1.20
C GLU A 44 0.01 5.56 -2.05
N THR A 45 1.18 6.13 -1.76
CA THR A 45 1.70 7.31 -2.49
C THR A 45 1.89 6.99 -3.97
N ARG A 46 2.46 5.81 -4.29
CA ARG A 46 2.69 5.39 -5.68
C ARG A 46 1.37 5.17 -6.43
N LEU A 47 0.39 4.53 -5.78
CA LEU A 47 -0.95 4.34 -6.35
C LEU A 47 -1.64 5.68 -6.60
N LYS A 48 -1.57 6.62 -5.64
CA LYS A 48 -2.12 7.97 -5.80
C LYS A 48 -1.49 8.71 -6.97
N ASN A 49 -0.17 8.65 -7.12
CA ASN A 49 0.54 9.27 -8.24
C ASN A 49 0.15 8.64 -9.58
N ALA A 50 0.00 7.30 -9.63
CA ALA A 50 -0.47 6.61 -10.82
C ALA A 50 -1.90 7.00 -11.19
N GLN A 51 -2.79 7.08 -10.21
CA GLN A 51 -4.18 7.52 -10.39
C GLN A 51 -4.25 8.94 -10.94
N GLN A 52 -3.50 9.88 -10.36
CA GLN A 52 -3.43 11.27 -10.85
C GLN A 52 -2.95 11.35 -12.30
N LYS A 53 -1.93 10.56 -12.66
CA LYS A 53 -1.43 10.51 -14.04
C LYS A 53 -2.50 10.00 -15.01
N VAL A 54 -3.25 8.98 -14.63
CA VAL A 54 -4.37 8.46 -15.42
C VAL A 54 -5.48 9.51 -15.55
N GLU A 55 -5.81 10.21 -14.47
CA GLU A 55 -6.82 11.27 -14.48
C GLU A 55 -6.44 12.41 -15.44
N ILE A 56 -5.19 12.87 -15.43
CA ILE A 56 -4.70 13.90 -16.36
C ILE A 56 -4.82 13.43 -17.81
N LEU A 57 -4.36 12.22 -18.12
CA LEU A 57 -4.43 11.65 -19.47
C LEU A 57 -5.87 11.52 -19.98
N ILE A 58 -6.80 11.20 -19.08
CA ILE A 58 -8.22 11.10 -19.38
C ILE A 58 -8.82 12.49 -19.65
N GLN A 59 -8.49 13.50 -18.83
CA GLN A 59 -8.95 14.88 -19.02
C GLN A 59 -8.44 15.48 -20.33
N GLU A 60 -7.19 15.18 -20.71
CA GLU A 60 -6.61 15.59 -22.00
C GLU A 60 -7.33 14.96 -23.20
N ASN A 61 -7.92 13.77 -23.03
CA ASN A 61 -8.59 13.02 -24.09
C ASN A 61 -10.14 13.20 -24.11
N ASN A 62 -10.68 14.12 -23.29
CA ASN A 62 -12.07 14.63 -23.23
C ASN A 62 -13.25 13.63 -23.28
N GLU A 63 -13.02 12.32 -23.13
CA GLU A 63 -14.07 11.30 -23.33
C GLU A 63 -14.35 10.37 -22.13
N LEU A 64 -13.61 10.44 -21.03
CA LEU A 64 -13.84 9.54 -19.90
C LEU A 64 -13.99 10.33 -18.60
N LYS A 65 -15.05 10.08 -17.84
CA LYS A 65 -15.14 10.54 -16.44
C LYS A 65 -14.55 9.42 -15.59
N PRO A 66 -13.41 9.62 -14.91
CA PRO A 66 -12.91 8.63 -13.99
C PRO A 66 -13.86 8.57 -12.80
N GLU A 67 -14.58 7.46 -12.64
CA GLU A 67 -15.18 7.15 -11.35
C GLU A 67 -14.02 6.90 -10.37
N LEU A 68 -13.96 7.73 -9.33
CA LEU A 68 -13.02 7.54 -8.23
C LEU A 68 -13.27 6.15 -7.64
N PHE A 69 -12.25 5.28 -7.69
CA PHE A 69 -12.28 4.04 -6.92
C PHE A 69 -12.20 4.44 -5.44
N GLU A 70 -13.35 4.52 -4.77
CA GLU A 70 -13.40 4.61 -3.32
C GLU A 70 -12.82 3.31 -2.74
N ILE A 71 -11.59 3.38 -2.23
CA ILE A 71 -11.07 2.34 -1.37
C ILE A 71 -11.94 2.37 -0.12
N LYS A 72 -12.89 1.43 -0.04
CA LYS A 72 -13.65 1.20 1.19
C LYS A 72 -12.64 0.71 2.23
N GLU A 73 -12.22 1.58 3.14
CA GLU A 73 -11.55 1.15 4.35
C GLU A 73 -12.49 0.18 5.07
N ASN A 74 -12.21 -1.12 5.01
CA ASN A 74 -12.86 -2.10 5.88
C ASN A 74 -12.30 -1.94 7.29
N SER A 75 -12.58 -0.81 7.95
CA SER A 75 -12.45 -0.67 9.39
C SER A 75 -13.66 -1.32 10.07
N THR A 76 -13.83 -2.63 9.92
CA THR A 76 -14.75 -3.41 10.75
C THR A 76 -13.92 -4.14 11.81
N LEU A 77 -13.44 -3.38 12.80
CA LEU A 77 -13.25 -3.93 14.14
C LEU A 77 -14.65 -4.09 14.73
N GLU A 78 -15.31 -5.20 14.40
CA GLU A 78 -16.47 -5.66 15.17
C GLU A 78 -15.96 -6.11 16.55
N LYS A 79 -16.62 -5.57 17.58
CA LYS A 79 -16.36 -5.80 19.00
C LYS A 79 -16.51 -7.26 19.41
#